data_AF-A0A6M3JU13-F1
#
_entry.id   AF-A0A6M3JU13-F1
#
_cell.length_a   1.000
_cell.length_b   1.000
_cell.length_c   1.000
_cell.angle_alpha   90.00
_cell.angle_beta   90.00
_cell.angle_gamma   90.00
#
_symmetry.space_group_name_H-M   'P 1'
#
loop_
_entity.id
_entity.type
_entity.pdbx_description
1 polymer ?
#
loop_
_entity_poly.entity_id
_entity_poly.type
_entity_poly.pdbx_seq_one_letter_code
_entity_poly.pdbx_strand_id
1 'polypeptide(L)'
;MKYKLTDQNDCTQGTCQWGENVTNTAKKGGPKLCTDTVIHYYDHPLLAVLLNPIHTNIKEPHLWEGKGRGIVHDGLKGGSKSFTTTKRIPLPTVTTNQRVRFGILITLEVYHDERFRVWAAGWLTGTDRSKSATDAATDATYSTYAAYAAYAAGVAAYAAGAAAPADASRAAYAAARAAAYAAADASRAASAKFNRRLIALAKRAIKEEA
;
A
#
# COMPACT_ATOMS: atom_id res chain seq x y z
N MET A 1 6.15 -5.87 16.09
CA MET A 1 5.54 -7.11 15.55
C MET A 1 5.14 -6.87 14.11
N LYS A 2 5.03 -7.91 13.28
CA LYS A 2 4.51 -7.84 11.91
C LYS A 2 3.32 -8.79 11.78
N TYR A 3 2.50 -8.60 10.75
CA TYR A 3 1.22 -9.28 10.61
C TYR A 3 1.08 -9.96 9.26
N LYS A 4 0.48 -11.15 9.24
CA LYS A 4 0.30 -11.98 8.04
C LYS A 4 -1.14 -12.46 7.97
N LEU A 5 -1.74 -12.36 6.79
CA LEU A 5 -3.02 -13.02 6.51
C LEU A 5 -2.78 -14.36 5.83
N THR A 6 -3.61 -15.32 6.19
CA THR A 6 -3.70 -16.63 5.57
C THR A 6 -5.17 -16.94 5.27
N ASP A 7 -5.40 -17.92 4.41
CA ASP A 7 -6.73 -18.51 4.24
C ASP A 7 -7.14 -19.32 5.48
N GLN A 8 -8.32 -19.95 5.39
CA GLN A 8 -8.94 -20.75 6.44
C GLN A 8 -8.16 -22.01 6.80
N ASN A 9 -7.29 -22.48 5.89
CA ASN A 9 -6.42 -23.63 6.10
C ASN A 9 -5.01 -23.20 6.54
N ASP A 10 -4.85 -21.93 6.91
CA ASP A 10 -3.58 -21.32 7.28
C ASP A 10 -2.54 -21.40 6.17
N CYS A 11 -2.99 -21.32 4.93
CA CYS A 11 -2.14 -21.31 3.76
C CYS A 11 -2.06 -19.93 3.12
N THR A 12 -0.98 -19.71 2.38
CA THR A 12 -0.92 -18.67 1.35
C THR A 12 -0.54 -19.31 0.03
N GLN A 13 -1.22 -18.92 -1.06
CA GLN A 13 -1.00 -19.48 -2.40
C GLN A 13 -1.18 -21.01 -2.46
N GLY A 14 -1.98 -21.59 -1.55
CA GLY A 14 -2.33 -23.01 -1.52
C GLY A 14 -1.22 -24.00 -1.11
N THR A 15 0.05 -23.61 -1.14
CA THR A 15 1.17 -24.53 -0.86
C THR A 15 2.06 -24.09 0.30
N CYS A 16 1.98 -22.83 0.74
CA CYS A 16 2.79 -22.31 1.82
C CYS A 16 2.00 -22.33 3.12
N GLN A 17 2.23 -23.37 3.92
CA GLN A 17 1.57 -23.61 5.20
C GLN A 17 2.14 -22.70 6.29
N TRP A 18 1.24 -22.16 7.13
CA TRP A 18 1.56 -21.38 8.31
C TRP A 18 1.01 -22.06 9.57
N GLY A 19 1.59 -21.70 10.70
CA GLY A 19 1.31 -22.33 11.99
C GLY A 19 2.01 -21.58 13.11
N GLU A 20 1.70 -21.94 14.36
CA GLU A 20 2.40 -21.38 15.50
C GLU A 20 3.88 -21.80 15.45
N ASN A 21 4.79 -20.83 15.56
CA ASN A 21 6.24 -21.01 15.44
C ASN A 21 6.74 -21.57 14.10
N VAL A 22 5.91 -21.53 13.05
CA VAL A 22 6.32 -21.93 11.69
C VAL A 22 7.11 -20.83 11.01
N THR A 23 8.25 -21.20 10.42
CA THR A 23 9.09 -20.29 9.64
C THR A 23 9.07 -20.66 8.17
N ASN A 24 8.70 -19.70 7.32
CA ASN A 24 8.84 -19.83 5.87
C ASN A 24 9.96 -18.94 5.36
N THR A 25 10.61 -19.38 4.27
CA THR A 25 11.69 -18.66 3.60
C THR A 25 11.33 -18.44 2.13
N ALA A 26 11.48 -17.21 1.66
CA ALA A 26 11.23 -16.82 0.28
C ALA A 26 12.27 -17.42 -0.68
N LYS A 27 11.93 -17.53 -1.96
CA LYS A 27 12.88 -18.00 -2.96
C LYS A 27 14.07 -17.03 -3.11
N LYS A 28 15.17 -17.56 -3.66
CA LYS A 28 16.34 -16.76 -4.03
C LYS A 28 15.93 -15.69 -5.06
N GLY A 29 16.49 -14.49 -4.93
CA GLY A 29 16.20 -13.37 -5.83
C GLY A 29 16.29 -12.02 -5.14
N GLY A 30 16.04 -10.95 -5.90
CA GLY A 30 16.03 -9.57 -5.40
C GLY A 30 14.90 -9.30 -4.39
N PRO A 31 14.83 -8.11 -3.78
CA PRO A 31 13.81 -7.77 -2.80
C PRO A 31 12.58 -7.14 -3.46
N LYS A 32 12.00 -7.76 -4.50
CA LYS A 32 10.85 -7.20 -5.23
C LYS A 32 9.53 -7.66 -4.58
N LEU A 33 8.72 -6.71 -4.10
CA LEU A 33 7.36 -6.99 -3.64
C LEU A 33 6.49 -7.57 -4.77
N CYS A 34 5.47 -8.32 -4.40
CA CYS A 34 4.57 -9.06 -5.30
C CYS A 34 5.28 -10.15 -6.12
N THR A 35 6.34 -10.72 -5.59
CA THR A 35 7.03 -11.89 -6.15
C THR A 35 7.24 -12.96 -5.08
N ASP A 36 7.60 -14.18 -5.48
CA ASP A 36 7.94 -15.28 -4.56
C ASP A 36 9.33 -15.13 -3.90
N THR A 37 10.06 -14.07 -4.25
CA THR A 37 11.38 -13.76 -3.71
C THR A 37 11.33 -13.02 -2.37
N VAL A 38 10.14 -12.61 -1.91
CA VAL A 38 9.91 -12.02 -0.58
C VAL A 38 8.60 -12.52 0.03
N ILE A 39 8.56 -12.64 1.35
CA ILE A 39 7.34 -12.92 2.10
C ILE A 39 6.74 -11.59 2.54
N HIS A 40 5.51 -11.32 2.09
CA HIS A 40 4.79 -10.11 2.50
C HIS A 40 4.34 -10.14 3.95
N TYR A 41 4.35 -8.97 4.59
CA TYR A 41 3.75 -8.71 5.89
C TYR A 41 3.16 -7.29 5.95
N TYR A 42 2.34 -7.05 6.96
CA TYR A 42 1.80 -5.74 7.32
C TYR A 42 2.40 -5.25 8.64
N ASP A 43 2.48 -3.93 8.80
CA ASP A 43 3.02 -3.30 10.02
C ASP A 43 1.98 -3.12 11.13
N HIS A 44 0.70 -3.30 10.82
CA HIS A 44 -0.39 -3.17 11.78
C HIS A 44 -1.56 -4.10 11.40
N PRO A 45 -2.30 -4.69 12.36
CA PRO A 45 -3.39 -5.61 12.07
C PRO A 45 -4.53 -4.94 11.28
N LEU A 46 -4.82 -3.66 11.57
CA LEU A 46 -5.79 -2.89 10.79
C LEU A 46 -5.39 -2.74 9.32
N LEU A 47 -4.10 -2.54 9.02
CA LEU A 47 -3.64 -2.46 7.63
C LEU A 47 -3.83 -3.79 6.92
N ALA A 48 -3.59 -4.91 7.60
CA ALA A 48 -3.84 -6.23 7.03
C ALA A 48 -5.30 -6.38 6.58
N VAL A 49 -6.27 -6.03 7.44
CA VAL A 49 -7.71 -6.15 7.15
C VAL A 49 -8.19 -5.14 6.12
N LEU A 50 -7.76 -3.88 6.24
CA LEU A 50 -8.20 -2.78 5.37
C LEU A 50 -7.64 -2.92 3.95
N LEU A 51 -6.42 -3.44 3.79
CA LEU A 51 -5.76 -3.61 2.50
C LEU A 51 -6.00 -4.98 1.86
N ASN A 52 -6.55 -5.95 2.59
CA ASN A 52 -6.86 -7.29 2.06
C ASN A 52 -7.59 -7.25 0.71
N PRO A 53 -8.67 -6.45 0.51
CA PRO A 53 -9.43 -6.47 -0.76
C PRO A 53 -8.60 -6.15 -2.01
N ILE A 54 -7.57 -5.30 -1.89
CA ILE A 54 -6.72 -4.89 -3.02
C ILE A 54 -5.39 -5.66 -3.10
N HIS A 55 -5.10 -6.50 -2.12
CA HIS A 55 -3.83 -7.23 -2.04
C HIS A 55 -3.98 -8.73 -2.25
N THR A 56 -4.76 -9.39 -1.41
CA THR A 56 -4.89 -10.85 -1.39
C THR A 56 -6.33 -11.33 -1.53
N ASN A 57 -7.29 -10.46 -1.22
CA ASN A 57 -8.73 -10.67 -1.28
C ASN A 57 -9.19 -12.00 -0.68
N ILE A 58 -8.61 -12.36 0.47
CA ILE A 58 -8.94 -13.60 1.17
C ILE A 58 -10.26 -13.40 1.89
N LYS A 59 -11.26 -14.25 1.60
CA LYS A 59 -12.51 -14.31 2.36
C LYS A 59 -12.21 -14.86 3.76
N GLU A 60 -12.76 -14.29 4.83
CA GLU A 60 -12.58 -14.76 6.22
C GLU A 60 -11.13 -15.19 6.58
N PRO A 61 -10.14 -14.28 6.48
CA PRO A 61 -8.75 -14.65 6.68
C PRO A 61 -8.42 -14.89 8.16
N HIS A 62 -7.49 -15.80 8.44
CA HIS A 62 -6.82 -15.81 9.73
C HIS A 62 -5.72 -14.75 9.78
N LEU A 63 -5.54 -14.14 10.95
CA LEU A 63 -4.51 -13.15 11.21
C LEU A 63 -3.45 -13.71 12.14
N TRP A 64 -2.21 -13.67 11.68
CA TRP A 64 -1.05 -14.11 12.43
C TRP A 64 -0.19 -12.92 12.85
N GLU A 65 0.23 -12.91 14.10
CA GLU A 65 1.41 -12.17 14.52
C GLU A 65 2.66 -12.95 14.13
N GLY A 66 3.72 -12.22 13.79
CA GLY A 66 4.98 -12.84 13.48
C GLY A 66 6.16 -11.88 13.40
N LYS A 67 7.34 -12.47 13.23
CA LYS A 67 8.63 -11.79 13.19
C LYS A 67 9.28 -12.06 11.85
N GLY A 68 9.74 -10.99 11.21
CA GLY A 68 10.54 -11.05 10.00
C GLY A 68 11.36 -9.78 9.88
N ARG A 69 12.60 -9.91 9.41
CA ARG A 69 13.44 -8.75 9.10
C ARG A 69 13.03 -8.18 7.75
N GLY A 70 12.47 -6.97 7.77
CA GLY A 70 12.10 -6.24 6.56
C GLY A 70 13.32 -5.92 5.69
N ILE A 71 13.22 -6.19 4.40
CA ILE A 71 14.25 -5.88 3.40
C ILE A 71 13.74 -4.94 2.29
N VAL A 72 12.42 -4.80 2.18
CA VAL A 72 11.73 -3.92 1.24
C VAL A 72 10.40 -3.49 1.85
N HIS A 73 9.95 -2.28 1.50
CA HIS A 73 8.67 -1.75 1.95
C HIS A 73 8.17 -0.71 0.93
N ASP A 74 6.90 -0.78 0.53
CA ASP A 74 6.30 0.20 -0.39
C ASP A 74 5.52 1.31 0.33
N GLY A 75 5.20 1.09 1.61
CA GLY A 75 4.40 2.00 2.44
C GLY A 75 3.08 1.38 2.87
N LEU A 76 2.57 0.43 2.09
CA LEU A 76 1.35 -0.35 2.35
C LEU A 76 1.67 -1.70 2.99
N LYS A 77 2.74 -2.35 2.52
CA LYS A 77 3.23 -3.66 2.99
C LYS A 77 4.75 -3.73 2.93
N GLY A 78 5.30 -4.64 3.74
CA GLY A 78 6.71 -4.97 3.73
C GLY A 78 6.98 -6.36 3.19
N GLY A 79 8.25 -6.64 2.90
CA GLY A 79 8.75 -7.94 2.49
C GLY A 79 9.94 -8.37 3.34
N SER A 80 10.00 -9.65 3.69
CA SER A 80 11.15 -10.27 4.36
C SER A 80 11.65 -11.49 3.58
N LYS A 81 12.91 -11.90 3.79
CA LYS A 81 13.40 -13.20 3.27
C LYS A 81 12.90 -14.38 4.08
N SER A 82 12.73 -14.20 5.37
CA SER A 82 12.22 -15.21 6.29
C SER A 82 11.20 -14.56 7.21
N PHE A 83 10.15 -15.30 7.54
CA PHE A 83 9.09 -14.86 8.43
C PHE A 83 8.63 -16.03 9.28
N THR A 84 8.60 -15.80 10.59
CA THR A 84 8.11 -16.76 11.58
C THR A 84 6.78 -16.27 12.13
N THR A 85 5.70 -17.01 11.91
CA THR A 85 4.42 -16.77 12.58
C THR A 85 4.52 -17.23 14.02
N THR A 86 4.13 -16.39 14.97
CA THR A 86 4.28 -16.66 16.41
C THR A 86 2.98 -17.06 17.08
N LYS A 87 1.83 -16.52 16.65
CA LYS A 87 0.51 -16.88 17.16
C LYS A 87 -0.59 -16.34 16.26
N ARG A 88 -1.76 -16.99 16.25
CA ARG A 88 -2.98 -16.38 15.72
C ARG A 88 -3.47 -15.32 16.69
N ILE A 89 -4.02 -14.25 16.14
CA ILE A 89 -4.71 -13.21 16.91
C ILE A 89 -6.10 -12.97 16.31
N PRO A 90 -7.05 -12.43 17.07
CA PRO A 90 -8.35 -12.04 16.53
C PRO A 90 -8.19 -11.10 15.34
N LEU A 91 -8.96 -11.37 14.27
CA LEU A 91 -9.05 -10.47 13.13
C LEU A 91 -9.80 -9.20 13.55
N PRO A 92 -9.25 -7.99 13.34
CA PRO A 92 -10.00 -6.76 13.60
C PRO A 92 -11.30 -6.72 12.79
N THR A 93 -12.42 -6.52 13.48
CA THR A 93 -13.72 -6.28 12.84
C THR A 93 -13.76 -4.86 12.29
N VAL A 94 -14.08 -4.72 10.99
CA VAL A 94 -14.17 -3.43 10.31
C VAL A 94 -15.47 -3.38 9.50
N THR A 95 -16.31 -2.39 9.76
CA THR A 95 -17.58 -2.19 9.03
C THR A 95 -17.33 -1.62 7.62
N THR A 96 -18.34 -1.71 6.75
CA THR A 96 -18.30 -1.09 5.43
C THR A 96 -18.02 0.41 5.51
N ASN A 97 -18.68 1.13 6.42
CA ASN A 97 -18.43 2.56 6.60
C ASN A 97 -17.00 2.85 7.04
N GLN A 98 -16.43 2.07 7.96
CA GLN A 98 -15.04 2.25 8.38
C GLN A 98 -14.05 1.99 7.22
N ARG A 99 -14.36 1.04 6.33
CA ARG A 99 -13.57 0.82 5.09
C ARG A 99 -13.64 2.01 4.15
N VAL A 100 -14.84 2.55 3.91
CA VAL A 100 -15.02 3.73 3.06
C VAL A 100 -14.34 4.96 3.69
N ARG A 101 -14.51 5.16 5.01
CA ARG A 101 -13.83 6.20 5.79
C ARG A 101 -12.31 6.13 5.60
N PHE A 102 -11.73 4.94 5.71
CA PHE A 102 -10.30 4.72 5.45
C PHE A 102 -9.92 5.11 4.01
N GLY A 103 -10.69 4.66 3.01
CA GLY A 103 -10.49 5.01 1.60
C GLY A 103 -10.51 6.52 1.33
N ILE A 104 -11.46 7.24 1.91
CA ILE A 104 -11.55 8.71 1.80
C ILE A 104 -10.35 9.37 2.46
N LEU A 105 -10.00 8.95 3.69
CA LEU A 105 -8.88 9.52 4.44
C LEU A 105 -7.54 9.36 3.71
N ILE A 106 -7.29 8.20 3.10
CA ILE A 106 -6.06 7.99 2.31
C ILE A 106 -6.08 8.76 0.99
N THR A 107 -7.25 8.98 0.40
CA THR A 107 -7.37 9.75 -0.85
C THR A 107 -7.08 11.23 -0.61
N LEU A 108 -7.55 11.79 0.52
CA LEU A 108 -7.27 13.17 0.93
C LEU A 108 -5.77 13.47 1.17
N GLU A 109 -4.94 12.45 1.34
CA GLU A 109 -3.48 12.60 1.45
C GLU A 109 -2.80 12.96 0.13
N VAL A 110 -3.42 12.62 -1.00
CA VAL A 110 -2.80 12.72 -2.33
C VAL A 110 -3.68 13.44 -3.35
N TYR A 111 -4.97 13.60 -3.07
CA TYR A 111 -5.94 14.24 -3.95
C TYR A 111 -6.52 15.50 -3.28
N HIS A 112 -6.28 16.65 -3.91
CA HIS A 112 -6.52 17.96 -3.31
C HIS A 112 -7.59 18.80 -4.02
N ASP A 113 -8.33 18.22 -4.98
CA ASP A 113 -9.47 18.89 -5.62
C ASP A 113 -10.50 19.33 -4.58
N GLU A 114 -10.95 20.58 -4.69
CA GLU A 114 -11.81 21.22 -3.70
C GLU A 114 -13.18 20.54 -3.60
N ARG A 115 -13.78 20.14 -4.72
CA ARG A 115 -15.10 19.50 -4.75
C ARG A 115 -15.05 18.15 -4.04
N PHE A 116 -14.00 17.37 -4.27
CA PHE A 116 -13.79 16.12 -3.55
C PHE A 116 -13.59 16.35 -2.05
N ARG A 117 -12.83 17.39 -1.66
CA ARG A 117 -12.60 17.69 -0.24
C ARG A 117 -13.89 18.08 0.49
N VAL A 118 -14.77 18.87 -0.15
CA VAL A 118 -16.08 19.24 0.40
C VAL A 118 -16.95 18.01 0.58
N TRP A 119 -17.08 17.17 -0.46
CA TRP A 119 -17.81 15.91 -0.38
C TRP A 119 -17.26 14.99 0.72
N ALA A 120 -15.94 14.79 0.73
CA ALA A 120 -15.27 13.94 1.70
C ALA A 120 -15.51 14.42 3.13
N ALA A 121 -15.48 15.73 3.38
CA ALA A 121 -15.79 16.28 4.70
C ALA A 121 -17.21 15.92 5.14
N GLY A 122 -18.22 16.14 4.28
CA GLY A 122 -19.61 15.80 4.56
C GLY A 122 -19.84 14.29 4.78
N TRP A 123 -19.14 13.44 4.01
CA TRP A 123 -19.19 12.00 4.17
C TRP A 123 -18.61 11.57 5.53
N LEU A 124 -17.44 12.12 5.89
CA LEU A 124 -16.70 11.80 7.12
C LEU A 124 -17.41 12.27 8.40
N THR A 125 -18.19 13.34 8.34
CA THR A 125 -19.03 13.84 9.45
C THR A 125 -20.39 13.15 9.51
N GLY A 126 -20.75 12.33 8.51
CA GLY A 126 -22.08 11.73 8.41
C GLY A 126 -23.17 12.70 7.96
N THR A 127 -22.81 13.94 7.58
CA THR A 127 -23.74 14.95 7.08
C THR A 127 -24.40 14.52 5.78
N ASP A 128 -23.63 13.91 4.87
CA ASP A 128 -24.17 13.38 3.61
C ASP A 128 -23.36 12.17 3.14
N ARG A 129 -23.99 10.99 3.14
CA ARG A 129 -23.45 9.73 2.59
C ARG A 129 -24.30 9.22 1.42
N SER A 130 -25.12 10.08 0.83
CA SER A 130 -26.03 9.72 -0.25
C SER A 130 -25.27 9.29 -1.51
N LYS A 131 -25.93 8.45 -2.31
CA LYS A 131 -25.40 8.04 -3.62
C LYS A 131 -25.22 9.26 -4.54
N SER A 132 -26.18 10.19 -4.54
CA SER A 132 -26.13 11.40 -5.37
C SER A 132 -24.92 12.28 -5.08
N ALA A 133 -24.57 12.49 -3.81
CA ALA A 133 -23.38 13.24 -3.44
C ALA A 133 -22.09 12.52 -3.90
N THR A 134 -22.08 11.19 -3.83
CA THR A 134 -20.96 10.36 -4.31
C THR A 134 -20.81 10.43 -5.83
N ASP A 135 -21.90 10.40 -6.59
CA ASP A 135 -21.87 10.49 -8.05
C ASP A 135 -21.30 11.85 -8.50
N ALA A 136 -21.74 12.95 -7.88
CA ALA A 136 -21.25 14.30 -8.19
C ALA A 136 -19.73 14.46 -7.92
N ALA A 137 -19.23 13.87 -6.83
CA ALA A 137 -17.80 13.84 -6.54
C ALA A 137 -17.03 12.96 -7.54
N THR A 138 -17.64 11.88 -8.03
CA THR A 138 -17.04 10.97 -9.01
C THR A 138 -16.83 11.65 -10.37
N ASP A 139 -17.83 12.35 -10.87
CA ASP A 139 -17.73 13.12 -12.13
C ASP A 139 -16.59 14.16 -12.09
N ALA A 140 -16.42 14.81 -10.92
CA ALA A 140 -15.33 15.74 -10.69
C ALA A 140 -13.94 15.09 -10.85
N THR A 141 -13.78 13.82 -10.43
CA THR A 141 -12.51 13.09 -10.54
C THR A 141 -12.21 12.57 -11.95
N TYR A 142 -13.20 12.16 -12.73
CA TYR A 142 -12.98 11.75 -14.13
C TYR A 142 -12.49 12.91 -14.99
N SER A 143 -12.98 14.12 -14.73
CA SER A 143 -12.53 15.34 -15.42
C SER A 143 -11.04 15.64 -15.18
N THR A 144 -10.52 15.36 -13.98
CA THR A 144 -9.09 15.59 -13.66
C THR A 144 -8.18 14.48 -14.22
N TYR A 145 -8.62 13.22 -14.24
CA TYR A 145 -7.88 12.12 -14.86
C TYR A 145 -7.62 12.35 -16.36
N ALA A 146 -8.62 12.85 -17.09
CA ALA A 146 -8.47 13.19 -18.51
C ALA A 146 -7.38 14.27 -18.74
N ALA A 147 -7.32 15.26 -17.85
CA ALA A 147 -6.31 16.32 -17.92
C ALA A 147 -4.89 15.81 -17.61
N TYR A 148 -4.72 14.94 -16.62
CA TYR A 148 -3.42 14.33 -16.30
C TYR A 148 -2.93 13.39 -17.42
N ALA A 149 -3.82 12.61 -18.03
CA ALA A 149 -3.47 11.75 -19.16
C ALA A 149 -2.96 12.58 -20.36
N ALA A 150 -3.59 13.71 -20.65
CA ALA A 150 -3.15 14.62 -21.70
C ALA A 150 -1.77 15.24 -21.40
N TYR A 151 -1.52 15.64 -20.15
CA TYR A 151 -0.22 16.17 -19.72
C TYR A 151 0.90 15.10 -19.81
N ALA A 152 0.64 13.89 -19.33
CA ALA A 152 1.59 12.78 -19.39
C ALA A 152 1.94 12.40 -20.84
N ALA A 153 0.96 12.41 -21.75
CA ALA A 153 1.21 12.21 -23.17
C ALA A 153 2.13 13.29 -23.77
N GLY A 154 1.97 14.56 -23.37
CA GLY A 154 2.86 15.66 -23.78
C GLY A 154 4.30 15.50 -23.28
N VAL A 155 4.48 15.07 -22.03
CA VAL A 155 5.81 14.80 -21.46
C VAL A 155 6.48 13.60 -22.15
N ALA A 156 5.73 12.53 -22.42
CA ALA A 156 6.24 11.37 -23.13
C ALA A 156 6.67 11.70 -24.57
N ALA A 157 5.90 12.53 -25.28
CA ALA A 157 6.26 13.01 -26.61
C ALA A 157 7.55 13.86 -26.60
N TYR A 158 7.73 14.71 -25.58
CA TYR A 158 8.94 15.51 -25.39
C TYR A 158 10.17 14.65 -25.08
N ALA A 159 10.02 13.67 -24.18
CA ALA A 159 11.10 12.76 -23.80
C ALA A 159 11.52 11.84 -24.96
N ALA A 160 10.57 11.41 -25.80
CA ALA A 160 10.85 10.63 -27.01
C ALA A 160 11.67 11.42 -28.06
N GLY A 161 11.64 12.76 -28.03
CA GLY A 161 12.46 13.62 -28.87
C GLY A 161 13.89 13.85 -28.38
N ALA A 162 14.22 13.43 -27.14
CA ALA A 162 15.47 13.80 -26.47
C ALA A 162 16.49 12.65 -26.34
N ALA A 163 16.27 11.50 -26.97
CA ALA A 163 17.11 10.31 -26.81
C ALA A 163 18.06 10.08 -28.01
N ALA A 164 19.31 10.52 -27.89
CA ALA A 164 20.46 9.98 -28.63
C ALA A 164 21.60 9.64 -27.63
N PRO A 165 22.40 8.57 -27.85
CA PRO A 165 23.07 7.85 -26.78
C PRO A 165 24.43 8.43 -26.36
N ALA A 166 24.84 8.02 -25.16
CA ALA A 166 25.98 8.50 -24.39
C ALA A 166 27.14 7.48 -24.35
N ASP A 167 28.38 7.97 -24.47
CA ASP A 167 29.58 7.25 -24.07
C ASP A 167 29.89 7.53 -22.59
N ALA A 168 29.71 6.51 -21.74
CA ALA A 168 29.86 6.66 -20.29
C ALA A 168 31.21 6.10 -19.78
N SER A 169 32.01 6.97 -19.19
CA SER A 169 33.23 6.59 -18.46
C SER A 169 32.90 5.87 -17.13
N ARG A 170 33.86 5.11 -16.59
CA ARG A 170 33.74 4.42 -15.28
C ARG A 170 33.34 5.35 -14.12
N ALA A 171 33.70 6.62 -14.17
CA ALA A 171 33.30 7.63 -13.18
C ALA A 171 31.80 7.97 -13.29
N ALA A 172 31.26 8.04 -14.51
CA ALA A 172 29.83 8.24 -14.74
C ALA A 172 29.00 7.06 -14.22
N TYR A 173 29.49 5.82 -14.40
CA TYR A 173 28.85 4.64 -13.81
C TYR A 173 28.81 4.68 -12.27
N ALA A 174 29.92 5.07 -11.64
CA ALA A 174 30.00 5.20 -10.18
C ALA A 174 29.04 6.29 -9.65
N ALA A 175 28.98 7.45 -10.32
CA ALA A 175 28.07 8.54 -9.98
C ALA A 175 26.59 8.14 -10.15
N ALA A 176 26.24 7.49 -11.26
CA ALA A 176 24.89 6.99 -11.50
C ALA A 176 24.47 5.96 -10.44
N ARG A 177 25.38 5.06 -10.04
CA ARG A 177 25.13 4.08 -8.99
C ARG A 177 24.91 4.76 -7.63
N ALA A 178 25.71 5.76 -7.28
CA ALA A 178 25.56 6.52 -6.03
C ALA A 178 24.22 7.28 -5.99
N ALA A 179 23.83 7.91 -7.10
CA ALA A 179 22.53 8.58 -7.22
C ALA A 179 21.36 7.59 -7.07
N ALA A 180 21.46 6.39 -7.65
CA ALA A 180 20.46 5.34 -7.51
C ALA A 180 20.32 4.86 -6.04
N TYR A 181 21.43 4.73 -5.31
CA TYR A 181 21.38 4.39 -3.88
C TYR A 181 20.73 5.49 -3.04
N ALA A 182 21.10 6.76 -3.27
CA ALA A 182 20.49 7.88 -2.57
C ALA A 182 18.97 7.98 -2.84
N ALA A 183 18.54 7.78 -4.08
CA ALA A 183 17.12 7.72 -4.44
C ALA A 183 16.40 6.55 -3.76
N ALA A 184 17.04 5.38 -3.66
CA ALA A 184 16.48 4.23 -2.96
C ALA A 184 16.33 4.49 -1.45
N ASP A 185 17.29 5.17 -0.82
CA ASP A 185 17.21 5.55 0.59
C ASP A 185 16.11 6.59 0.86
N ALA A 186 16.00 7.60 0.00
CA ALA A 186 14.92 8.58 0.07
C ALA A 186 13.54 7.91 -0.09
N SER A 187 13.41 6.98 -1.03
CA SER A 187 12.18 6.20 -1.23
C SER A 187 11.82 5.37 0.01
N ARG A 188 12.79 4.67 0.61
CA ARG A 188 12.57 3.92 1.87
C ARG A 188 12.10 4.82 3.00
N ALA A 189 12.72 5.99 3.16
CA ALA A 189 12.34 6.96 4.19
C ALA A 189 10.92 7.50 3.97
N ALA A 190 10.58 7.81 2.72
CA ALA A 190 9.24 8.26 2.33
C ALA A 190 8.19 7.16 2.58
N SER A 191 8.43 5.92 2.17
CA SER A 191 7.54 4.79 2.43
C SER A 191 7.35 4.52 3.92
N ALA A 192 8.40 4.65 4.74
CA ALA A 192 8.29 4.52 6.20
C ALA A 192 7.45 5.64 6.82
N LYS A 193 7.63 6.89 6.35
CA LYS A 193 6.81 8.04 6.79
C LYS A 193 5.35 7.86 6.40
N PHE A 194 5.09 7.47 5.15
CA PHE A 194 3.75 7.21 4.64
C PHE A 194 3.08 6.07 5.40
N ASN A 195 3.78 4.96 5.66
CA ASN A 195 3.24 3.84 6.44
C ASN A 195 2.79 4.26 7.84
N ARG A 196 3.61 5.04 8.57
CA ARG A 196 3.21 5.57 9.89
C ARG A 196 1.94 6.40 9.81
N ARG A 197 1.83 7.24 8.78
CA ARG A 197 0.63 8.05 8.53
C ARG A 197 -0.58 7.17 8.19
N LEU A 198 -0.39 6.16 7.35
CA LEU A 198 -1.42 5.19 6.98
C LEU A 198 -1.97 4.44 8.20
N ILE A 199 -1.11 4.03 9.13
CA ILE A 199 -1.53 3.43 10.40
C ILE A 199 -2.38 4.41 11.22
N ALA A 200 -1.99 5.68 11.28
CA ALA A 200 -2.77 6.71 11.98
C ALA A 200 -4.15 6.91 11.33
N LEU A 201 -4.23 6.92 9.99
CA LEU A 201 -5.48 7.01 9.25
C LEU A 201 -6.36 5.77 9.45
N ALA A 202 -5.78 4.57 9.44
CA ALA A 202 -6.49 3.33 9.75
C ALA A 202 -7.09 3.38 11.16
N LYS A 203 -6.33 3.83 12.15
CA LYS A 203 -6.84 4.02 13.53
C LYS A 203 -7.94 5.07 13.60
N ARG A 204 -7.81 6.18 12.87
CA ARG A 204 -8.84 7.23 12.79
C ARG A 204 -10.12 6.73 12.10
N ALA A 205 -9.97 5.84 11.13
CA ALA A 205 -11.09 5.28 10.39
C ALA A 205 -11.95 4.32 11.24
N ILE A 206 -11.36 3.66 12.24
CA ILE A 206 -12.08 2.70 13.08
C ILE A 206 -12.64 3.28 14.39
N LYS A 207 -12.22 4.47 14.81
CA LYS A 207 -12.83 5.13 15.98
C LYS A 207 -14.27 5.49 15.63
N GLU A 208 -15.18 5.12 16.52
CA GLU A 208 -16.64 5.16 16.35
C GLU A 208 -17.15 6.47 15.71
N GLU A 209 -18.20 6.30 14.90
CA GLU A 209 -19.00 7.41 14.39
C GLU A 209 -19.69 8.05 15.60
N ALA A 210 -19.38 9.32 15.88
CA ALA A 210 -20.18 10.12 16.81
C ALA A 210 -21.56 10.39 16.20
#